data_AF-A0A951Q1Y3-F1
#
_entry.id   AF-A0A951Q1Y3-F1
#
_cell.length_a   1.000
_cell.length_b   1.000
_cell.length_c   1.000
_cell.angle_alpha   90.00
_cell.angle_beta   90.00
_cell.angle_gamma   90.00
#
_symmetry.space_group_name_H-M   'P 1'
#
loop_
_entity.id
_entity.type
_entity.pdbx_description
1 polymer ?
#
loop_
_entity_poly.entity_id
_entity_poly.type
_entity_poly.pdbx_seq_one_letter_code
_entity_poly.pdbx_strand_id
1 'polypeptide(L)'
;MFKPRTIFSALTAIILAFAISTQIYIQPAVAAGGTCNPTVGNLPICPSTAPSESASFIDPTATIINPTNITLGENVYVAPFAQLDATNGPISIAADSNVQDQVKITASGTGVQVGERVIMAHLTTIKGAAKIGLQGSTGPFTDPITNTQFSNTVPETFLAFNCEVDGATIERNSVVNFLSRVGPGVTLPSGKVVLPGKNVTTNLEASSGTFGKVANLTQADVRLMEGVVEVNEALAKGYAQLARADLSNVKGINYAPVTSFNSGGLPQIGGISTRDPNFRNRIIGNVIIEDSLATLNNKLANRISLRGDEGEPIHIGQIAGMANDVVFHALASTNLTLGDGIGYGPRVLVHGGRQVINGVSNGPETRVGDDVGLGPNALIYSAVIGDNSAVGQKSAVFNSTIPPRTHIRSRTIYADNGNLILPVEW
;
A
#
# COMPACT_ATOMS: atom_id res chain seq x y z
N MET A 1 -48.26 -19.91 -4.55
CA MET A 1 -48.12 -19.87 -3.08
C MET A 1 -46.62 -19.96 -2.76
N PHE A 2 -45.97 -18.79 -2.71
CA PHE A 2 -44.52 -18.68 -2.50
C PHE A 2 -44.20 -18.92 -1.02
N LYS A 3 -43.33 -19.90 -0.72
CA LYS A 3 -42.68 -20.04 0.58
C LYS A 3 -41.29 -19.39 0.48
N PRO A 4 -40.92 -18.48 1.40
CA PRO A 4 -39.59 -17.87 1.42
C PRO A 4 -38.55 -18.87 1.93
N ARG A 5 -37.41 -18.95 1.25
CA ARG A 5 -36.25 -19.70 1.71
C ARG A 5 -35.46 -18.86 2.71
N THR A 6 -35.19 -19.51 3.83
CA THR A 6 -34.47 -19.09 5.02
C THR A 6 -33.04 -18.63 4.75
N ILE A 7 -32.68 -17.52 5.37
CA ILE A 7 -31.31 -17.00 5.54
C ILE A 7 -30.59 -17.94 6.51
N PHE A 8 -29.51 -18.58 6.05
CA PHE A 8 -28.65 -19.38 6.92
C PHE A 8 -27.63 -18.47 7.60
N SER A 9 -27.83 -18.25 8.91
CA SER A 9 -26.79 -17.86 9.84
C SER A 9 -25.85 -19.04 10.08
N ALA A 10 -24.53 -18.85 9.96
CA ALA A 10 -23.55 -19.82 10.42
C ALA A 10 -22.74 -19.19 11.56
N LEU A 11 -23.25 -19.41 12.76
CA LEU A 11 -22.62 -19.15 14.05
C LEU A 11 -21.88 -20.44 14.45
N THR A 12 -20.54 -20.48 14.44
CA THR A 12 -19.79 -21.39 15.32
C THR A 12 -18.33 -20.93 15.47
N ALA A 13 -17.97 -20.63 16.72
CA ALA A 13 -16.62 -20.33 17.15
C ALA A 13 -15.76 -21.61 17.16
N ILE A 14 -14.55 -21.55 16.63
CA ILE A 14 -13.46 -22.49 16.94
C ILE A 14 -12.17 -21.69 17.07
N ILE A 15 -11.58 -21.78 18.27
CA ILE A 15 -10.27 -21.28 18.66
C ILE A 15 -9.21 -22.02 17.82
N LEU A 16 -8.41 -21.29 17.05
CA LEU A 16 -7.12 -21.79 16.60
C LEU A 16 -6.07 -20.69 16.82
N ALA A 17 -5.45 -20.76 17.99
CA ALA A 17 -4.28 -20.00 18.34
C ALA A 17 -3.11 -20.43 17.42
N PHE A 18 -2.62 -19.51 16.60
CA PHE A 18 -1.23 -19.56 16.16
C PHE A 18 -0.49 -18.44 16.88
N ALA A 19 0.54 -18.86 17.60
CA ALA A 19 1.46 -18.01 18.34
C ALA A 19 2.25 -17.16 17.33
N ILE A 20 1.75 -15.96 17.04
CA ILE A 20 2.66 -14.84 16.89
C ILE A 20 3.14 -14.61 18.32
N SER A 21 4.41 -14.89 18.57
CA SER A 21 5.04 -14.46 19.81
C SER A 21 4.94 -12.94 19.81
N THR A 22 3.91 -12.41 20.48
CA THR A 22 3.81 -11.01 20.82
C THR A 22 4.86 -10.77 21.88
N GLN A 23 6.09 -10.60 21.43
CA GLN A 23 7.07 -9.93 22.26
C GLN A 23 6.57 -8.49 22.34
N ILE A 24 5.81 -8.22 23.40
CA ILE A 24 5.46 -6.85 23.80
C ILE A 24 6.80 -6.18 24.07
N TYR A 25 7.39 -5.63 23.03
CA TYR A 25 8.44 -4.65 23.18
C TYR A 25 7.74 -3.45 23.77
N ILE A 26 7.85 -3.32 25.10
CA ILE A 26 7.77 -2.01 25.73
C ILE A 26 8.89 -1.22 25.07
N GLN A 27 8.56 -0.51 24.00
CA GLN A 27 9.46 0.45 23.38
C GLN A 27 9.84 1.42 24.50
N PRO A 28 11.14 1.55 24.84
CA PRO A 28 11.54 2.64 25.70
C PRO A 28 11.09 3.94 25.01
N ALA A 29 10.52 4.87 25.77
CA ALA A 29 10.23 6.21 25.25
C ALA A 29 11.54 6.82 24.73
N VAL A 30 11.77 6.73 23.42
CA VAL A 30 12.91 7.37 22.76
C VAL A 30 12.58 8.85 22.67
N ALA A 31 13.56 9.67 23.02
CA ALA A 31 13.43 11.10 23.25
C ALA A 31 12.70 11.82 22.10
N ALA A 32 11.74 12.67 22.48
CA ALA A 32 11.05 13.58 21.59
C ALA A 32 12.02 14.53 20.87
N GLY A 33 11.89 14.63 19.54
CA GLY A 33 11.85 15.92 18.88
C GLY A 33 12.93 16.16 17.84
N GLY A 34 12.79 15.55 16.66
CA GLY A 34 13.41 16.06 15.45
C GLY A 34 12.50 15.99 14.24
N THR A 35 11.76 17.06 13.94
CA THR A 35 11.26 17.22 12.57
C THR A 35 12.41 17.55 11.62
N CYS A 36 12.34 17.12 10.37
CA CYS A 36 13.34 17.45 9.37
C CYS A 36 12.72 17.93 8.06
N ASN A 37 13.47 18.76 7.32
CA ASN A 37 13.18 19.05 5.92
C ASN A 37 14.03 18.14 5.03
N PRO A 38 13.47 17.46 4.02
CA PRO A 38 14.19 16.57 3.10
C PRO A 38 15.00 17.34 2.05
N THR A 39 15.83 18.28 2.52
CA THR A 39 16.81 18.99 1.68
C THR A 39 17.97 18.07 1.29
N VAL A 40 18.82 18.49 0.36
CA VAL A 40 19.96 17.68 -0.14
C VAL A 40 20.85 17.15 1.01
N GLY A 41 21.03 17.91 2.09
CA GLY A 41 21.82 17.46 3.26
C GLY A 41 21.13 16.43 4.15
N ASN A 42 19.84 16.15 3.92
CA ASN A 42 19.00 15.22 4.66
C ASN A 42 18.42 14.12 3.74
N LEU A 43 19.10 13.82 2.63
CA LEU A 43 18.76 12.71 1.75
C LEU A 43 19.88 11.66 1.74
N PRO A 44 19.57 10.35 1.75
CA PRO A 44 18.23 9.75 1.88
C PRO A 44 17.75 9.65 3.35
N ILE A 45 18.52 10.14 4.32
CA ILE A 45 18.23 10.01 5.75
C ILE A 45 17.91 11.37 6.34
N CYS A 46 16.78 11.50 7.02
CA CYS A 46 16.24 12.77 7.47
C CYS A 46 15.77 12.71 8.95
N PRO A 47 16.34 13.52 9.87
CA PRO A 47 17.60 14.25 9.71
C PRO A 47 18.79 13.34 9.41
N SER A 48 19.79 13.79 8.66
CA SER A 48 20.95 12.94 8.29
C SER A 48 21.78 12.48 9.49
N THR A 49 21.75 13.24 10.57
CA THR A 49 22.45 12.95 11.84
C THR A 49 21.66 12.07 12.81
N ALA A 50 20.36 11.84 12.58
CA ALA A 50 19.53 11.06 13.51
C ALA A 50 19.88 9.56 13.46
N PRO A 51 19.89 8.81 14.58
CA PRO A 51 20.11 7.36 14.57
C PRO A 51 19.17 6.61 13.62
N SER A 52 19.54 5.43 13.13
CA SER A 52 18.70 4.66 12.18
C SER A 52 17.36 4.26 12.81
N GLU A 53 17.32 4.15 14.14
CA GLU A 53 16.14 3.80 14.93
C GLU A 53 15.08 4.90 15.01
N SER A 54 15.42 6.15 14.68
CA SER A 54 14.50 7.29 14.73
C SER A 54 14.49 8.13 13.45
N ALA A 55 15.44 7.90 12.53
CA ALA A 55 15.53 8.64 11.29
C ALA A 55 14.44 8.23 10.30
N SER A 56 13.90 9.22 9.60
CA SER A 56 13.09 9.00 8.42
C SER A 56 13.99 8.62 7.23
N PHE A 57 13.50 7.71 6.39
CA PHE A 57 14.17 7.29 5.17
C PHE A 57 13.38 7.73 3.94
N ILE A 58 14.08 8.33 2.98
CA ILE A 58 13.54 8.78 1.70
C ILE A 58 14.31 8.07 0.59
N ASP A 59 13.63 7.19 -0.14
CA ASP A 59 14.23 6.47 -1.25
C ASP A 59 14.82 7.47 -2.27
N PRO A 60 16.05 7.23 -2.78
CA PRO A 60 16.70 8.16 -3.72
C PRO A 60 15.93 8.42 -5.02
N THR A 61 14.92 7.61 -5.35
CA THR A 61 14.06 7.83 -6.52
C THR A 61 12.81 8.66 -6.22
N ALA A 62 12.55 8.98 -4.95
CA ALA A 62 11.47 9.89 -4.58
C ALA A 62 11.74 11.30 -5.14
N THR A 63 10.69 11.93 -5.63
CA THR A 63 10.73 13.30 -6.16
C THR A 63 10.27 14.28 -5.10
N ILE A 64 11.18 15.13 -4.63
CA ILE A 64 10.93 16.12 -3.58
C ILE A 64 11.00 17.52 -4.20
N ILE A 65 9.88 18.25 -4.22
CA ILE A 65 9.79 19.59 -4.82
C ILE A 65 9.49 20.60 -3.71
N ASN A 66 10.29 21.68 -3.66
CA ASN A 66 10.29 22.67 -2.59
C ASN A 66 10.54 22.06 -1.19
N PRO A 67 11.70 21.37 -0.98
CA PRO A 67 11.98 20.58 0.21
C PRO A 67 11.95 21.36 1.53
N THR A 68 12.22 22.67 1.52
CA THR A 68 12.13 23.53 2.71
C THR A 68 10.69 23.75 3.19
N ASN A 69 9.71 23.45 2.35
CA ASN A 69 8.28 23.52 2.65
C ASN A 69 7.67 22.14 2.96
N ILE A 70 8.51 21.11 3.12
CA ILE A 70 8.13 19.75 3.48
C ILE A 70 8.74 19.44 4.84
N THR A 71 7.92 19.06 5.81
CA THR A 71 8.35 18.68 7.17
C THR A 71 8.01 17.22 7.41
N LEU A 72 8.99 16.41 7.80
CA LEU A 72 8.83 15.01 8.18
C LEU A 72 9.09 14.85 9.67
N GLY A 73 8.28 14.03 10.34
CA GLY A 73 8.55 13.51 11.68
C GLY A 73 9.64 12.44 11.68
N GLU A 74 9.72 11.71 12.78
CA GLU A 74 10.62 10.56 12.95
C GLU A 74 10.01 9.29 12.32
N ASN A 75 10.86 8.33 11.96
CA ASN A 75 10.47 7.02 11.39
C ASN A 75 9.57 7.07 10.15
N VAL A 76 9.50 8.20 9.44
CA VAL A 76 8.72 8.29 8.21
C VAL A 76 9.43 7.51 7.12
N TYR A 77 8.71 6.58 6.50
CA TYR A 77 9.18 5.85 5.34
C TYR A 77 8.64 6.47 4.05
N VAL A 78 9.51 7.01 3.19
CA VAL A 78 9.15 7.48 1.84
C VAL A 78 9.77 6.55 0.81
N ALA A 79 8.91 5.79 0.13
CA ALA A 79 9.26 4.68 -0.73
C ALA A 79 9.60 5.10 -2.18
N PRO A 80 10.06 4.15 -3.03
CA PRO A 80 10.40 4.42 -4.41
C PRO A 80 9.37 5.22 -5.21
N PHE A 81 9.87 6.20 -5.98
CA PHE A 81 9.10 7.03 -6.90
C PHE A 81 7.91 7.79 -6.31
N ALA A 82 7.79 7.86 -4.97
CA ALA A 82 6.87 8.77 -4.32
C ALA A 82 7.17 10.23 -4.74
N GLN A 83 6.15 11.06 -4.84
CA GLN A 83 6.27 12.47 -5.20
C GLN A 83 5.66 13.35 -4.13
N LEU A 84 6.47 14.23 -3.55
CA LEU A 84 6.05 15.26 -2.61
C LEU A 84 6.25 16.64 -3.27
N ASP A 85 5.15 17.27 -3.69
CA ASP A 85 5.15 18.59 -4.32
C ASP A 85 4.54 19.64 -3.40
N ALA A 86 5.43 20.43 -2.76
CA ALA A 86 5.08 21.53 -1.88
C ALA A 86 5.23 22.92 -2.54
N THR A 87 5.11 22.99 -3.87
CA THR A 87 5.24 24.26 -4.62
C THR A 87 4.16 25.27 -4.22
N ASN A 88 2.91 24.81 -4.07
CA ASN A 88 1.75 25.70 -3.88
C ASN A 88 1.16 25.65 -2.46
N GLY A 89 1.79 24.93 -1.54
CA GLY A 89 1.38 24.79 -0.14
C GLY A 89 2.32 23.86 0.62
N PRO A 90 2.41 23.97 1.95
CA PRO A 90 3.28 23.11 2.75
C PRO A 90 2.82 21.65 2.75
N ILE A 91 3.75 20.74 3.01
CA ILE A 91 3.45 19.35 3.34
C ILE A 91 4.03 19.08 4.73
N SER A 92 3.22 18.59 5.66
CA SER A 92 3.71 18.06 6.95
C SER A 92 3.28 16.61 7.12
N ILE A 93 4.22 15.72 7.40
CA ILE A 93 3.97 14.30 7.66
C ILE A 93 4.56 13.97 9.02
N ALA A 94 3.70 13.63 9.99
CA ALA A 94 4.15 13.34 11.34
C ALA A 94 4.72 11.91 11.46
N ALA A 95 5.18 11.58 12.67
CA ALA A 95 5.97 10.39 12.94
C ALA A 95 5.25 9.08 12.58
N ASP A 96 6.05 8.04 12.35
CA ASP A 96 5.59 6.66 12.13
C ASP A 96 4.62 6.48 10.94
N SER A 97 4.57 7.48 10.07
CA SER A 97 3.76 7.47 8.85
C SER A 97 4.57 6.92 7.67
N ASN A 98 3.89 6.45 6.63
CA ASN A 98 4.56 5.94 5.44
C ASN A 98 3.90 6.46 4.16
N VAL A 99 4.76 6.83 3.21
CA VAL A 99 4.47 7.32 1.86
C VAL A 99 4.99 6.26 0.90
N GLN A 100 4.14 5.28 0.58
CA GLN A 100 4.56 4.11 -0.18
C GLN A 100 4.77 4.40 -1.68
N ASP A 101 5.14 3.36 -2.42
CA ASP A 101 5.60 3.47 -3.80
C ASP A 101 4.61 4.24 -4.66
N GLN A 102 5.12 5.22 -5.41
CA GLN A 102 4.33 6.03 -6.33
C GLN A 102 3.18 6.84 -5.69
N VAL A 103 3.16 7.00 -4.36
CA VAL A 103 2.27 7.96 -3.72
C VAL A 103 2.57 9.35 -4.26
N LYS A 104 1.52 10.11 -4.57
CA LYS A 104 1.64 11.50 -5.04
C LYS A 104 0.92 12.45 -4.11
N ILE A 105 1.67 13.39 -3.53
CA ILE A 105 1.15 14.50 -2.75
C ILE A 105 1.40 15.78 -3.52
N THR A 106 0.33 16.50 -3.88
CA THR A 106 0.40 17.82 -4.51
C THR A 106 -0.36 18.83 -3.67
N ALA A 107 0.37 19.53 -2.81
CA ALA A 107 -0.20 20.46 -1.85
C ALA A 107 -0.56 21.81 -2.49
N SER A 108 -1.68 22.38 -2.06
CA SER A 108 -2.07 23.74 -2.40
C SER A 108 -2.80 24.44 -1.24
N GLY A 109 -2.88 25.77 -1.28
CA GLY A 109 -3.59 26.56 -0.28
C GLY A 109 -2.94 26.42 1.10
N THR A 110 -3.68 25.96 2.10
CA THR A 110 -3.14 25.71 3.45
C THR A 110 -2.23 24.49 3.55
N GLY A 111 -2.05 23.76 2.44
CA GLY A 111 -1.16 22.61 2.36
C GLY A 111 -1.79 21.28 2.81
N VAL A 112 -0.98 20.23 2.77
CA VAL A 112 -1.35 18.87 3.20
C VAL A 112 -0.76 18.61 4.58
N GLN A 113 -1.62 18.21 5.52
CA GLN A 113 -1.23 17.88 6.89
C GLN A 113 -1.60 16.44 7.21
N VAL A 114 -0.59 15.62 7.51
CA VAL A 114 -0.70 14.21 7.83
C VAL A 114 -0.26 14.00 9.28
N GLY A 115 -1.14 13.41 10.09
CA GLY A 115 -0.91 13.06 11.49
C GLY A 115 0.01 11.85 11.64
N GLU A 116 0.17 11.39 12.88
CA GLU A 116 1.01 10.24 13.20
C GLU A 116 0.37 8.95 12.68
N ARG A 117 1.20 7.94 12.39
CA ARG A 117 0.75 6.58 12.02
C ARG A 117 -0.27 6.57 10.86
N VAL A 118 -0.06 7.42 9.87
CA VAL A 118 -0.85 7.43 8.63
C VAL A 118 -0.15 6.60 7.57
N ILE A 119 -0.89 5.65 7.01
CA ILE A 119 -0.45 4.75 5.97
C ILE A 119 -0.97 5.28 4.64
N MET A 120 -0.08 5.78 3.79
CA MET A 120 -0.39 6.16 2.41
C MET A 120 0.13 5.06 1.49
N ALA A 121 -0.75 4.14 1.13
CA ALA A 121 -0.40 2.94 0.38
C ALA A 121 -0.04 3.24 -1.07
N HIS A 122 0.54 2.25 -1.75
CA HIS A 122 1.01 2.37 -3.13
C HIS A 122 0.00 3.06 -4.07
N LEU A 123 0.49 3.97 -4.91
CA LEU A 123 -0.27 4.75 -5.90
C LEU A 123 -1.33 5.72 -5.35
N THR A 124 -1.46 5.88 -4.03
CA THR A 124 -2.39 6.85 -3.43
C THR A 124 -2.09 8.28 -3.90
N THR A 125 -3.15 9.03 -4.18
CA THR A 125 -3.05 10.44 -4.60
C THR A 125 -3.69 11.35 -3.56
N ILE A 126 -2.93 12.34 -3.08
CA ILE A 126 -3.39 13.37 -2.15
C ILE A 126 -3.18 14.72 -2.83
N LYS A 127 -4.23 15.54 -2.90
CA LYS A 127 -4.14 16.86 -3.53
C LYS A 127 -4.95 17.91 -2.77
N GLY A 128 -4.59 19.17 -2.98
CA GLY A 128 -5.28 20.29 -2.36
C GLY A 128 -4.90 20.49 -0.89
N ALA A 129 -5.80 21.12 -0.13
CA ALA A 129 -5.67 21.35 1.30
C ALA A 129 -6.26 20.16 2.10
N ALA A 130 -5.54 19.03 2.15
CA ALA A 130 -6.01 17.82 2.82
C ALA A 130 -5.52 17.73 4.28
N LYS A 131 -6.34 17.14 5.15
CA LYS A 131 -6.04 16.87 6.57
C LYS A 131 -6.28 15.41 6.87
N ILE A 132 -5.29 14.66 7.33
CA ILE A 132 -5.36 13.20 7.41
C ILE A 132 -4.83 12.76 8.77
N GLY A 133 -5.65 12.03 9.54
CA GLY A 133 -5.25 11.48 10.85
C GLY A 133 -5.06 12.49 11.99
N LEU A 134 -5.26 13.80 11.74
CA LEU A 134 -4.97 14.85 12.73
C LEU A 134 -5.90 14.84 13.94
N GLN A 135 -7.15 14.42 13.75
CA GLN A 135 -8.22 14.50 14.75
C GLN A 135 -9.17 13.31 14.61
N GLY A 136 -10.05 13.13 15.60
CA GLY A 136 -11.11 12.12 15.58
C GLY A 136 -11.21 11.34 16.89
N SER A 137 -12.22 10.48 16.98
CA SER A 137 -12.50 9.62 18.14
C SER A 137 -11.57 8.41 18.20
N THR A 138 -11.27 7.94 19.40
CA THR A 138 -10.61 6.65 19.67
C THR A 138 -11.60 5.53 19.99
N GLY A 139 -12.91 5.81 19.98
CA GLY A 139 -13.97 4.86 20.28
C GLY A 139 -14.95 5.35 21.37
N PRO A 140 -15.89 4.49 21.80
CA PRO A 140 -16.08 3.13 21.33
C PRO A 140 -16.66 3.07 19.90
N PHE A 141 -16.16 2.15 19.10
CA PHE A 141 -16.70 1.73 17.82
C PHE A 141 -17.46 0.41 17.99
N THR A 142 -18.41 0.11 17.11
CA THR A 142 -19.10 -1.19 17.08
C THR A 142 -18.66 -1.95 15.84
N ASP A 143 -18.03 -3.11 16.04
CA ASP A 143 -17.62 -4.00 14.95
C ASP A 143 -18.89 -4.56 14.27
N PRO A 144 -19.10 -4.31 12.96
CA PRO A 144 -20.31 -4.73 12.26
C PRO A 144 -20.42 -6.24 12.06
N ILE A 145 -19.34 -7.01 12.25
CA ILE A 145 -19.32 -8.46 12.07
C ILE A 145 -19.62 -9.17 13.39
N THR A 146 -18.94 -8.76 14.46
CA THR A 146 -19.06 -9.41 15.78
C THR A 146 -20.07 -8.73 16.71
N ASN A 147 -20.51 -7.51 16.36
CA ASN A 147 -21.35 -6.64 17.19
C ASN A 147 -20.72 -6.28 18.56
N THR A 148 -19.39 -6.42 18.68
CA THR A 148 -18.65 -6.07 19.89
C THR A 148 -18.18 -4.63 19.84
N GLN A 149 -18.19 -3.95 20.99
CA GLN A 149 -17.56 -2.63 21.10
C GLN A 149 -16.05 -2.75 21.25
N PHE A 150 -15.31 -1.86 20.59
CA PHE A 150 -13.86 -1.76 20.73
C PHE A 150 -13.43 -0.29 20.70
N SER A 151 -12.23 0.00 21.19
CA SER A 151 -11.59 1.31 21.09
C SER A 151 -10.17 1.11 20.58
N ASN A 152 -9.66 2.07 19.80
CA ASN A 152 -8.27 2.12 19.39
C ASN A 152 -7.67 3.46 19.86
N THR A 153 -6.86 3.38 20.92
CA THR A 153 -6.21 4.53 21.56
C THR A 153 -4.87 4.90 20.94
N VAL A 154 -4.34 4.08 20.04
CA VAL A 154 -3.15 4.36 19.22
C VAL A 154 -3.60 4.39 17.77
N PRO A 155 -4.20 5.50 17.30
CA PRO A 155 -5.09 5.46 16.16
C PRO A 155 -4.35 5.62 14.83
N GLU A 156 -4.48 4.64 13.94
CA GLU A 156 -3.98 4.72 12.57
C GLU A 156 -5.01 5.29 11.59
N THR A 157 -4.55 5.72 10.41
CA THR A 157 -5.40 6.03 9.25
C THR A 157 -4.83 5.36 8.01
N PHE A 158 -5.67 4.69 7.22
CA PHE A 158 -5.20 3.96 6.04
C PHE A 158 -5.82 4.48 4.75
N LEU A 159 -4.96 4.98 3.87
CA LEU A 159 -5.30 5.33 2.50
C LEU A 159 -4.78 4.21 1.60
N ALA A 160 -5.67 3.31 1.21
CA ALA A 160 -5.33 2.09 0.51
C ALA A 160 -5.05 2.33 -0.99
N PHE A 161 -4.67 1.25 -1.67
CA PHE A 161 -4.06 1.30 -2.99
C PHE A 161 -4.82 2.14 -4.02
N ASN A 162 -4.10 3.07 -4.66
CA ASN A 162 -4.62 3.88 -5.76
C ASN A 162 -5.93 4.63 -5.42
N CYS A 163 -6.14 4.96 -4.14
CA CYS A 163 -7.23 5.84 -3.71
C CYS A 163 -6.88 7.32 -3.93
N GLU A 164 -7.88 8.20 -3.87
CA GLU A 164 -7.70 9.65 -3.98
C GLU A 164 -8.31 10.41 -2.79
N VAL A 165 -7.51 11.29 -2.18
CA VAL A 165 -7.96 12.28 -1.20
C VAL A 165 -7.76 13.67 -1.79
N ASP A 166 -8.86 14.37 -2.07
CA ASP A 166 -8.86 15.66 -2.75
C ASP A 166 -9.40 16.73 -1.80
N GLY A 167 -8.54 17.53 -1.15
CA GLY A 167 -8.96 18.63 -0.27
C GLY A 167 -9.92 18.21 0.85
N ALA A 168 -9.85 16.95 1.28
CA ALA A 168 -10.75 16.36 2.26
C ALA A 168 -10.11 16.28 3.65
N THR A 169 -10.94 16.09 4.67
CA THR A 169 -10.51 15.69 6.01
C THR A 169 -10.78 14.21 6.23
N ILE A 170 -9.75 13.43 6.53
CA ILE A 170 -9.86 12.03 6.92
C ILE A 170 -9.48 11.96 8.39
N GLU A 171 -10.45 11.65 9.26
CA GLU A 171 -10.16 11.49 10.67
C GLU A 171 -9.40 10.19 10.96
N ARG A 172 -8.75 10.15 12.12
CA ARG A 172 -8.07 8.96 12.65
C ARG A 172 -9.05 7.78 12.81
N ASN A 173 -8.53 6.55 12.87
CA ASN A 173 -9.34 5.33 12.88
C ASN A 173 -10.27 5.23 11.66
N SER A 174 -9.78 5.60 10.48
CA SER A 174 -10.56 5.55 9.24
C SER A 174 -9.76 4.91 8.11
N VAL A 175 -10.49 4.36 7.14
CA VAL A 175 -9.90 3.74 5.95
C VAL A 175 -10.53 4.31 4.69
N VAL A 176 -9.70 4.68 3.71
CA VAL A 176 -10.11 5.00 2.34
C VAL A 176 -9.65 3.85 1.46
N ASN A 177 -10.56 2.95 1.07
CA ASN A 177 -10.17 1.68 0.45
C ASN A 177 -9.73 1.85 -1.02
N PHE A 178 -9.20 0.79 -1.64
CA PHE A 178 -8.58 0.88 -2.96
C PHE A 178 -9.53 1.37 -4.04
N LEU A 179 -8.97 2.10 -5.01
CA LEU A 179 -9.70 2.75 -6.11
C LEU A 179 -10.85 3.65 -5.66
N SER A 180 -10.94 4.03 -4.38
CA SER A 180 -11.97 4.94 -3.87
C SER A 180 -11.48 6.40 -3.87
N ARG A 181 -12.41 7.34 -3.69
CA ARG A 181 -12.12 8.77 -3.64
C ARG A 181 -12.95 9.46 -2.57
N VAL A 182 -12.32 10.37 -1.82
CA VAL A 182 -12.99 11.34 -0.96
C VAL A 182 -12.75 12.75 -1.51
N GLY A 183 -13.84 13.42 -1.89
CA GLY A 183 -13.82 14.71 -2.57
C GLY A 183 -13.62 15.92 -1.65
N PRO A 184 -13.46 17.12 -2.25
CA PRO A 184 -13.10 18.34 -1.53
C PRO A 184 -14.15 18.76 -0.52
N GLY A 185 -13.69 19.18 0.66
CA GLY A 185 -14.53 19.64 1.76
C GLY A 185 -15.28 18.54 2.51
N VAL A 186 -15.15 17.27 2.09
CA VAL A 186 -15.75 16.14 2.80
C VAL A 186 -14.89 15.77 4.01
N THR A 187 -15.54 15.42 5.12
CA THR A 187 -14.95 14.81 6.30
C THR A 187 -15.36 13.34 6.38
N LEU A 188 -14.41 12.41 6.29
CA LEU A 188 -14.61 11.01 6.66
C LEU A 188 -14.42 10.89 8.18
N PRO A 189 -15.50 10.65 8.95
CA PRO A 189 -15.40 10.60 10.40
C PRO A 189 -14.77 9.28 10.88
N SER A 190 -14.22 9.33 12.09
CA SER A 190 -13.58 8.19 12.76
C SER A 190 -14.51 6.96 12.81
N GLY A 191 -13.95 5.78 12.66
CA GLY A 191 -14.68 4.52 12.66
C GLY A 191 -15.38 4.22 11.33
N LYS A 192 -15.03 4.92 10.23
CA LYS A 192 -15.57 4.68 8.90
C LYS A 192 -14.54 4.17 7.91
N VAL A 193 -15.04 3.33 7.01
CA VAL A 193 -14.29 2.76 5.89
C VAL A 193 -15.02 3.14 4.60
N VAL A 194 -14.37 3.88 3.70
CA VAL A 194 -14.88 4.07 2.33
C VAL A 194 -14.74 2.75 1.58
N LEU A 195 -15.82 2.27 0.98
CA LEU A 195 -15.81 0.99 0.27
C LEU A 195 -15.01 1.07 -1.05
N PRO A 196 -14.48 -0.06 -1.54
CA PRO A 196 -13.72 -0.09 -2.78
C PRO A 196 -14.42 0.55 -3.97
N GLY A 197 -13.68 1.32 -4.77
CA GLY A 197 -14.20 1.94 -5.99
C GLY A 197 -15.17 3.12 -5.80
N LYS A 198 -15.53 3.45 -4.56
CA LYS A 198 -16.55 4.47 -4.25
C LYS A 198 -16.03 5.89 -4.35
N ASN A 199 -16.86 6.79 -4.84
CA ASN A 199 -16.63 8.23 -4.84
C ASN A 199 -17.55 8.89 -3.81
N VAL A 200 -16.96 9.44 -2.75
CA VAL A 200 -17.65 10.15 -1.66
C VAL A 200 -17.51 11.64 -1.90
N THR A 201 -18.63 12.33 -2.05
CA THR A 201 -18.67 13.75 -2.45
C THR A 201 -19.40 14.64 -1.44
N THR A 202 -20.04 14.05 -0.42
CA THR A 202 -20.73 14.79 0.64
C THR A 202 -20.45 14.20 2.03
N ASN A 203 -20.59 15.01 3.08
CA ASN A 203 -20.48 14.56 4.47
C ASN A 203 -21.55 13.52 4.87
N LEU A 204 -22.71 13.55 4.20
CA LEU A 204 -23.78 12.60 4.45
C LEU A 204 -23.41 11.20 3.90
N GLU A 205 -22.83 11.15 2.70
CA GLU A 205 -22.27 9.90 2.13
C GLU A 205 -21.12 9.35 2.98
N ALA A 206 -20.29 10.23 3.56
CA ALA A 206 -19.14 9.85 4.37
C ALA A 206 -19.52 9.30 5.76
N SER A 207 -20.64 9.75 6.32
CA SER A 207 -21.06 9.38 7.68
C SER A 207 -22.09 8.24 7.72
N SER A 208 -22.88 8.05 6.65
CA SER A 208 -23.99 7.09 6.61
C SER A 208 -23.79 5.95 5.62
N GLY A 209 -23.90 4.72 6.11
CA GLY A 209 -23.85 3.51 5.27
C GLY A 209 -25.04 3.36 4.31
N THR A 210 -26.13 4.13 4.50
CA THR A 210 -27.35 4.04 3.67
C THR A 210 -27.10 4.36 2.20
N PHE A 211 -26.05 5.12 1.89
CA PHE A 211 -25.67 5.47 0.51
C PHE A 211 -24.79 4.41 -0.17
N GLY A 212 -24.43 3.33 0.54
CA GLY A 212 -23.58 2.26 0.02
C GLY A 212 -22.17 2.73 -0.36
N LYS A 213 -21.69 3.80 0.28
CA LYS A 213 -20.35 4.37 0.07
C LYS A 213 -19.37 4.00 1.17
N VAL A 214 -19.86 3.87 2.39
CA VAL A 214 -19.04 3.61 3.58
C VAL A 214 -19.60 2.44 4.40
N ALA A 215 -18.72 1.78 5.14
CA ALA A 215 -19.02 0.83 6.19
C ALA A 215 -18.39 1.27 7.52
N ASN A 216 -18.71 0.57 8.60
CA ASN A 216 -18.04 0.77 9.89
C ASN A 216 -16.71 0.02 9.91
N LEU A 217 -15.73 0.61 10.60
CA LEU A 217 -14.44 0.01 10.89
C LEU A 217 -14.61 -1.28 11.70
N THR A 218 -13.79 -2.29 11.41
CA THR A 218 -13.71 -3.56 12.15
C THR A 218 -12.43 -3.63 12.99
N GLN A 219 -12.37 -4.55 13.95
CA GLN A 219 -11.11 -4.84 14.67
C GLN A 219 -10.04 -5.47 13.76
N ALA A 220 -10.45 -6.11 12.66
CA ALA A 220 -9.51 -6.67 11.69
C ALA A 220 -8.81 -5.55 10.89
N ASP A 221 -9.53 -4.47 10.57
CA ASP A 221 -8.93 -3.29 9.93
C ASP A 221 -7.87 -2.66 10.84
N VAL A 222 -8.15 -2.51 12.14
CA VAL A 222 -7.18 -1.99 13.12
C VAL A 222 -5.91 -2.83 13.15
N ARG A 223 -6.03 -4.16 13.30
CA ARG A 223 -4.86 -5.06 13.32
C ARG A 223 -4.05 -5.03 12.02
N LEU A 224 -4.72 -4.88 10.88
CA LEU A 224 -4.04 -4.71 9.60
C LEU A 224 -3.20 -3.42 9.60
N MET A 225 -3.77 -2.31 10.04
CA MET A 225 -3.08 -1.02 10.08
C MET A 225 -1.88 -1.05 11.04
N GLU A 226 -2.04 -1.62 12.23
CA GLU A 226 -0.96 -1.80 13.21
C GLU A 226 0.24 -2.53 12.56
N GLY A 227 0.00 -3.68 11.92
CA GLY A 227 1.06 -4.45 11.26
C GLY A 227 1.72 -3.70 10.09
N VAL A 228 0.96 -2.93 9.31
CA VAL A 228 1.54 -2.14 8.21
C VAL A 228 2.45 -1.03 8.74
N VAL A 229 2.09 -0.38 9.86
CA VAL A 229 2.96 0.64 10.48
C VAL A 229 4.26 -0.01 10.97
N GLU A 230 4.18 -1.11 11.72
CA GLU A 230 5.36 -1.81 12.25
C GLU A 230 6.35 -2.23 11.14
N VAL A 231 5.82 -2.77 10.03
CA VAL A 231 6.64 -3.13 8.86
C VAL A 231 7.36 -1.91 8.29
N ASN A 232 6.65 -0.79 8.11
CA ASN A 232 7.23 0.39 7.45
C ASN A 232 8.24 1.13 8.35
N GLU A 233 8.06 1.12 9.68
CA GLU A 233 9.08 1.59 10.63
C GLU A 233 10.36 0.74 10.52
N ALA A 234 10.21 -0.59 10.46
CA ALA A 234 11.35 -1.50 10.28
C ALA A 234 12.07 -1.28 8.93
N LEU A 235 11.31 -1.01 7.86
CA LEU A 235 11.87 -0.66 6.55
C LEU A 235 12.60 0.68 6.57
N ALA A 236 12.05 1.72 7.21
CA ALA A 236 12.72 3.02 7.36
C ALA A 236 14.10 2.84 8.02
N LYS A 237 14.13 2.12 9.15
CA LYS A 237 15.37 1.79 9.86
C LYS A 237 16.33 1.00 8.98
N GLY A 238 15.87 -0.09 8.38
CA GLY A 238 16.69 -0.99 7.59
C GLY A 238 17.33 -0.31 6.38
N TYR A 239 16.56 0.49 5.65
CA TYR A 239 17.08 1.26 4.53
C TYR A 239 18.02 2.39 4.95
N ALA A 240 17.77 3.06 6.08
CA ALA A 240 18.71 4.01 6.65
C ALA A 240 20.06 3.35 6.99
N GLN A 241 20.04 2.12 7.54
CA GLN A 241 21.26 1.35 7.80
C GLN A 241 22.00 0.99 6.51
N LEU A 242 21.29 0.52 5.48
CA LEU A 242 21.89 0.22 4.16
C LEU A 242 22.54 1.47 3.55
N ALA A 243 21.86 2.61 3.59
CA ALA A 243 22.35 3.87 3.05
C ALA A 243 23.58 4.40 3.81
N ARG A 244 23.64 4.20 5.13
CA ARG A 244 24.83 4.53 5.94
C ARG A 244 26.03 3.67 5.59
N ALA A 245 25.82 2.39 5.32
CA ALA A 245 26.89 1.50 4.90
C ALA A 245 27.45 1.91 3.54
N ASP A 246 26.57 2.16 2.56
CA ASP A 246 26.91 2.72 1.26
C ASP A 246 25.65 3.27 0.59
N LEU A 247 25.67 4.54 0.15
CA LEU A 247 24.55 5.17 -0.56
C LEU A 247 24.12 4.42 -1.83
N SER A 248 25.02 3.64 -2.43
CA SER A 248 24.71 2.82 -3.59
C SER A 248 23.87 1.59 -3.24
N ASN A 249 23.73 1.19 -1.96
CA ASN A 249 22.89 0.05 -1.53
C ASN A 249 21.39 0.34 -1.62
N VAL A 250 21.00 1.59 -1.74
CA VAL A 250 19.60 2.03 -1.83
C VAL A 250 19.24 2.60 -3.20
N LYS A 251 19.93 2.15 -4.25
CA LYS A 251 19.70 2.59 -5.64
C LYS A 251 19.58 1.41 -6.60
N GLY A 252 18.83 1.59 -7.69
CA GLY A 252 18.69 0.59 -8.75
C GLY A 252 18.23 -0.79 -8.28
N ILE A 253 18.85 -1.83 -8.85
CA ILE A 253 18.66 -3.25 -8.46
C ILE A 253 19.54 -3.53 -7.25
N ASN A 254 18.94 -3.83 -6.09
CA ASN A 254 19.70 -3.86 -4.83
C ASN A 254 19.11 -4.69 -3.70
N TYR A 255 19.82 -4.65 -2.56
CA TYR A 255 19.49 -5.37 -1.34
C TYR A 255 18.13 -4.98 -0.76
N ALA A 256 17.37 -5.96 -0.31
CA ALA A 256 16.41 -5.74 0.77
C ALA A 256 17.17 -5.56 2.10
N PRO A 257 16.69 -4.69 3.01
CA PRO A 257 17.21 -4.63 4.36
C PRO A 257 16.89 -5.92 5.12
N VAL A 258 17.76 -6.29 6.05
CA VAL A 258 17.47 -7.36 7.02
C VAL A 258 16.50 -6.81 8.07
N THR A 259 15.37 -7.48 8.27
CA THR A 259 14.36 -7.16 9.28
C THR A 259 13.99 -8.42 10.06
N SER A 260 13.03 -8.33 10.99
CA SER A 260 12.49 -9.52 11.68
C SER A 260 11.70 -10.44 10.74
N PHE A 261 11.21 -9.93 9.61
CA PHE A 261 10.37 -10.64 8.65
C PHE A 261 11.04 -10.90 7.30
N ASN A 262 12.17 -10.26 7.00
CA ASN A 262 12.91 -10.42 5.76
C ASN A 262 14.40 -10.65 6.04
N SER A 263 14.99 -11.68 5.43
CA SER A 263 16.39 -12.04 5.66
C SER A 263 17.40 -11.20 4.85
N GLY A 264 16.91 -10.22 4.09
CA GLY A 264 17.65 -9.47 3.09
C GLY A 264 17.86 -10.28 1.81
N GLY A 265 18.73 -9.80 0.93
CA GLY A 265 19.11 -10.51 -0.29
C GLY A 265 19.03 -9.64 -1.54
N LEU A 266 19.53 -10.18 -2.65
CA LEU A 266 19.56 -9.51 -3.95
C LEU A 266 18.55 -10.14 -4.92
N PRO A 267 18.02 -9.35 -5.86
CA PRO A 267 17.24 -9.89 -6.96
C PRO A 267 18.04 -10.90 -7.79
N GLN A 268 17.34 -11.86 -8.38
CA GLN A 268 17.89 -12.75 -9.41
C GLN A 268 17.29 -12.38 -10.76
N ILE A 269 18.13 -12.02 -11.72
CA ILE A 269 17.74 -11.59 -13.06
C ILE A 269 18.37 -12.55 -14.07
N GLY A 270 17.55 -13.26 -14.85
CA GLY A 270 18.02 -14.31 -15.76
C GLY A 270 18.79 -15.42 -15.03
N GLY A 271 18.39 -15.75 -13.80
CA GLY A 271 19.06 -16.73 -12.94
C GLY A 271 20.35 -16.25 -12.27
N ILE A 272 20.72 -14.97 -12.42
CA ILE A 272 21.95 -14.40 -11.84
C ILE A 272 21.58 -13.44 -10.71
N SER A 273 22.14 -13.65 -9.52
CA SER A 273 22.06 -12.66 -8.44
C SER A 273 22.68 -11.34 -8.90
N THR A 274 21.87 -10.29 -8.98
CA THR A 274 22.21 -9.05 -9.68
C THR A 274 22.15 -7.88 -8.73
N ARG A 275 23.22 -7.08 -8.74
CA ARG A 275 23.25 -5.75 -8.13
C ARG A 275 23.67 -4.75 -9.20
N ASP A 276 22.82 -3.76 -9.45
CA ASP A 276 23.09 -2.68 -10.38
C ASP A 276 22.51 -1.36 -9.82
N PRO A 277 23.31 -0.59 -9.08
CA PRO A 277 22.88 0.68 -8.51
C PRO A 277 22.51 1.75 -9.53
N ASN A 278 22.91 1.60 -10.80
CA ASN A 278 22.65 2.57 -11.86
C ASN A 278 21.39 2.22 -12.67
N PHE A 279 20.75 1.10 -12.38
CA PHE A 279 19.52 0.72 -13.05
C PHE A 279 18.42 1.76 -12.78
N ARG A 280 17.67 2.13 -13.82
CA ARG A 280 16.67 3.22 -13.78
C ARG A 280 15.46 2.96 -12.88
N ASN A 281 15.20 1.69 -12.56
CA ASN A 281 14.05 1.22 -11.78
C ASN A 281 14.50 0.67 -10.42
N ARG A 282 13.59 0.54 -9.47
CA ARG A 282 13.89 -0.04 -8.14
C ARG A 282 13.43 -1.49 -8.12
N ILE A 283 14.38 -2.42 -8.09
CA ILE A 283 14.13 -3.86 -7.96
C ILE A 283 14.88 -4.32 -6.72
N ILE A 284 14.16 -4.77 -5.69
CA ILE A 284 14.73 -4.89 -4.35
C ILE A 284 14.40 -6.25 -3.75
N GLY A 285 15.38 -6.86 -3.09
CA GLY A 285 15.18 -8.10 -2.33
C GLY A 285 15.00 -9.31 -3.23
N ASN A 286 14.33 -10.33 -2.71
CA ASN A 286 14.17 -11.61 -3.39
C ASN A 286 13.08 -11.55 -4.49
N VAL A 287 13.38 -10.77 -5.53
CA VAL A 287 12.64 -10.69 -6.79
C VAL A 287 13.40 -11.52 -7.82
N ILE A 288 12.72 -12.53 -8.38
CA ILE A 288 13.27 -13.48 -9.33
C ILE A 288 12.60 -13.24 -10.68
N ILE A 289 13.37 -12.81 -11.67
CA ILE A 289 12.90 -12.49 -13.02
C ILE A 289 13.61 -13.38 -14.03
N GLU A 290 12.84 -14.06 -14.87
CA GLU A 290 13.39 -14.98 -15.88
C GLU A 290 14.10 -14.27 -17.03
N ASP A 291 13.61 -13.09 -17.43
CA ASP A 291 14.26 -12.27 -18.46
C ASP A 291 15.67 -11.85 -18.03
N SER A 292 16.62 -11.90 -18.98
CA SER A 292 17.97 -11.36 -18.77
C SER A 292 17.95 -9.85 -18.53
N LEU A 293 18.98 -9.31 -17.87
CA LEU A 293 19.10 -7.87 -17.63
C LEU A 293 19.07 -7.04 -18.93
N ALA A 294 19.70 -7.54 -20.01
CA ALA A 294 19.66 -6.90 -21.32
C ALA A 294 18.23 -6.87 -21.90
N THR A 295 17.47 -7.96 -21.73
CA THR A 295 16.08 -8.03 -22.15
C THR A 295 15.21 -7.05 -21.34
N LEU A 296 15.39 -6.97 -20.02
CA LEU A 296 14.67 -6.04 -19.15
C LEU A 296 14.93 -4.57 -19.51
N ASN A 297 16.12 -4.23 -19.98
CA ASN A 297 16.40 -2.88 -20.47
C ASN A 297 15.52 -2.47 -21.66
N ASN A 298 15.07 -3.42 -22.48
CA ASN A 298 14.18 -3.17 -23.61
C ASN A 298 12.69 -3.28 -23.25
N LYS A 299 12.33 -4.16 -22.31
CA LYS A 299 10.93 -4.47 -21.98
C LYS A 299 10.32 -3.61 -20.87
N LEU A 300 11.14 -3.13 -19.93
CA LEU A 300 10.67 -2.29 -18.85
C LEU A 300 10.72 -0.82 -19.27
N ALA A 301 9.70 -0.05 -18.91
CA ALA A 301 9.72 1.40 -19.03
C ALA A 301 10.43 2.02 -17.80
N ASN A 302 9.88 3.11 -17.25
CA ASN A 302 10.51 3.90 -16.19
C ASN A 302 9.66 3.92 -14.91
N ARG A 303 10.31 4.25 -13.79
CA ARG A 303 9.68 4.41 -12.47
C ARG A 303 8.96 3.15 -11.97
N ILE A 304 9.51 1.98 -12.29
CA ILE A 304 8.97 0.69 -11.85
C ILE A 304 9.57 0.34 -10.50
N SER A 305 8.73 -0.09 -9.55
CA SER A 305 9.16 -0.59 -8.24
C SER A 305 8.72 -2.04 -8.05
N LEU A 306 9.68 -2.96 -7.93
CA LEU A 306 9.44 -4.38 -7.65
C LEU A 306 10.15 -4.73 -6.35
N ARG A 307 9.40 -5.09 -5.33
CA ARG A 307 9.91 -5.13 -3.96
C ARG A 307 9.56 -6.41 -3.23
N GLY A 308 10.58 -7.26 -3.05
CA GLY A 308 10.55 -8.44 -2.20
C GLY A 308 11.28 -8.20 -0.88
N ASP A 309 11.06 -7.05 -0.24
CA ASP A 309 11.67 -6.65 1.03
C ASP A 309 10.75 -6.79 2.24
N GLU A 310 9.49 -7.16 2.02
CA GLU A 310 8.53 -7.57 3.06
C GLU A 310 8.10 -9.03 2.82
N GLY A 311 7.28 -9.27 1.79
CA GLY A 311 6.93 -10.59 1.30
C GLY A 311 7.85 -11.08 0.18
N GLU A 312 8.25 -12.34 0.25
CA GLU A 312 9.17 -12.98 -0.69
C GLU A 312 8.93 -14.50 -0.79
N PRO A 313 9.34 -15.15 -1.91
CA PRO A 313 9.88 -14.55 -3.14
C PRO A 313 8.81 -13.88 -4.02
N ILE A 314 9.24 -13.01 -4.92
CA ILE A 314 8.41 -12.51 -6.03
C ILE A 314 8.95 -13.12 -7.33
N HIS A 315 8.23 -14.10 -7.88
CA HIS A 315 8.58 -14.76 -9.14
C HIS A 315 7.87 -14.11 -10.31
N ILE A 316 8.64 -13.74 -11.33
CA ILE A 316 8.18 -13.11 -12.57
C ILE A 316 8.77 -13.88 -13.75
N GLY A 317 7.90 -14.49 -14.55
CA GLY A 317 8.27 -15.14 -15.81
C GLY A 317 8.75 -14.16 -16.88
N GLN A 318 8.77 -14.60 -18.12
CA GLN A 318 9.13 -13.75 -19.25
C GLN A 318 8.08 -12.65 -19.44
N ILE A 319 8.50 -11.39 -19.42
CA ILE A 319 7.59 -10.25 -19.51
C ILE A 319 7.28 -9.98 -20.98
N ALA A 320 6.03 -9.66 -21.36
CA ALA A 320 5.76 -9.14 -22.71
C ALA A 320 6.16 -7.67 -22.82
N GLY A 321 5.82 -6.88 -21.79
CA GLY A 321 6.26 -5.50 -21.62
C GLY A 321 5.71 -4.91 -20.32
N MET A 322 6.42 -3.97 -19.71
CA MET A 322 6.00 -3.31 -18.47
C MET A 322 6.10 -1.79 -18.63
N ALA A 323 4.95 -1.12 -18.62
CA ALA A 323 4.87 0.33 -18.77
C ALA A 323 5.29 1.08 -17.50
N ASN A 324 5.19 2.41 -17.54
CA ASN A 324 5.65 3.25 -16.43
C ASN A 324 4.86 3.01 -15.15
N ASP A 325 5.51 3.28 -14.01
CA ASP A 325 4.86 3.38 -12.71
C ASP A 325 4.23 2.07 -12.20
N VAL A 326 4.68 0.91 -12.67
CA VAL A 326 4.23 -0.39 -12.17
C VAL A 326 4.84 -0.69 -10.81
N VAL A 327 4.04 -1.22 -9.89
CA VAL A 327 4.44 -1.54 -8.51
C VAL A 327 4.10 -2.98 -8.18
N PHE A 328 5.10 -3.78 -7.81
CA PHE A 328 4.88 -5.10 -7.17
C PHE A 328 5.39 -5.08 -5.74
N HIS A 329 4.59 -5.62 -4.84
CA HIS A 329 4.93 -5.74 -3.44
C HIS A 329 4.17 -6.92 -2.83
N ALA A 330 4.54 -7.39 -1.65
CA ALA A 330 3.85 -8.48 -0.97
C ALA A 330 3.92 -8.29 0.54
N LEU A 331 2.86 -8.67 1.26
CA LEU A 331 2.88 -8.68 2.72
C LEU A 331 3.84 -9.75 3.27
N ALA A 332 4.35 -9.54 4.48
CA ALA A 332 5.22 -10.48 5.17
C ALA A 332 4.65 -11.91 5.15
N SER A 333 5.52 -12.91 4.96
CA SER A 333 5.13 -14.32 4.81
C SER A 333 4.27 -14.65 3.58
N THR A 334 4.10 -13.71 2.63
CA THR A 334 3.42 -13.96 1.35
C THR A 334 4.37 -13.79 0.19
N ASN A 335 3.99 -14.32 -0.97
CA ASN A 335 4.80 -14.34 -2.19
C ASN A 335 3.93 -13.90 -3.38
N LEU A 336 4.57 -13.79 -4.56
CA LEU A 336 3.91 -13.55 -5.84
C LEU A 336 4.42 -14.56 -6.88
N THR A 337 3.52 -15.10 -7.71
CA THR A 337 3.90 -15.93 -8.88
C THR A 337 3.23 -15.44 -10.15
N LEU A 338 4.02 -14.91 -11.08
CA LEU A 338 3.55 -14.30 -12.32
C LEU A 338 4.17 -15.09 -13.49
N GLY A 339 3.33 -15.62 -14.37
CA GLY A 339 3.71 -16.43 -15.52
C GLY A 339 4.35 -15.65 -16.67
N ASP A 340 4.37 -16.28 -17.84
CA ASP A 340 5.01 -15.78 -19.06
C ASP A 340 4.08 -14.90 -19.89
N GLY A 341 4.65 -14.04 -20.74
CA GLY A 341 3.90 -13.26 -21.72
C GLY A 341 2.99 -12.17 -21.13
N ILE A 342 3.14 -11.84 -19.84
CA ILE A 342 2.27 -10.85 -19.19
C ILE A 342 2.62 -9.43 -19.64
N GLY A 343 1.61 -8.68 -20.06
CA GLY A 343 1.71 -7.26 -20.38
C GLY A 343 1.17 -6.38 -19.26
N TYR A 344 1.97 -5.44 -18.79
CA TYR A 344 1.60 -4.52 -17.70
C TYR A 344 1.42 -3.09 -18.23
N GLY A 345 0.19 -2.61 -18.20
CA GLY A 345 -0.15 -1.22 -18.45
C GLY A 345 0.43 -0.28 -17.38
N PRO A 346 0.40 1.04 -17.62
CA PRO A 346 0.98 1.99 -16.68
C PRO A 346 0.21 2.00 -15.37
N ARG A 347 0.93 2.18 -14.25
CA ARG A 347 0.37 2.20 -12.89
C ARG A 347 -0.35 0.92 -12.48
N VAL A 348 -0.02 -0.22 -13.08
CA VAL A 348 -0.50 -1.52 -12.58
C VAL A 348 0.12 -1.80 -11.21
N LEU A 349 -0.69 -2.33 -10.30
CA LEU A 349 -0.26 -2.82 -8.99
C LEU A 349 -0.58 -4.31 -8.87
N VAL A 350 0.44 -5.12 -8.59
CA VAL A 350 0.27 -6.52 -8.20
C VAL A 350 0.77 -6.66 -6.76
N HIS A 351 -0.15 -6.98 -5.85
CA HIS A 351 0.15 -7.04 -4.43
C HIS A 351 -0.07 -8.45 -3.88
N GLY A 352 0.94 -8.99 -3.22
CA GLY A 352 0.90 -10.25 -2.49
C GLY A 352 0.34 -10.02 -1.10
N GLY A 353 -0.37 -10.98 -0.56
CA GLY A 353 -1.01 -10.81 0.74
C GLY A 353 -2.28 -11.62 0.80
N ARG A 354 -2.47 -12.35 1.89
CA ARG A 354 -3.74 -13.00 2.19
C ARG A 354 -4.41 -12.16 3.26
N GLN A 355 -5.50 -11.47 2.92
CA GLN A 355 -6.20 -10.69 3.93
C GLN A 355 -6.80 -11.65 4.95
N VAL A 356 -6.40 -11.51 6.21
CA VAL A 356 -7.01 -12.26 7.31
C VAL A 356 -8.32 -11.57 7.67
N ILE A 357 -9.41 -11.97 7.02
CA ILE A 357 -10.76 -11.50 7.38
C ILE A 357 -11.29 -12.45 8.45
N ASN A 358 -11.61 -11.91 9.63
CA ASN A 358 -12.15 -12.66 10.78
C ASN A 358 -11.23 -13.79 11.28
N GLY A 359 -9.90 -13.60 11.25
CA GLY A 359 -8.95 -14.61 11.74
C GLY A 359 -8.75 -15.80 10.80
N VAL A 360 -9.44 -15.81 9.66
CA VAL A 360 -9.24 -16.80 8.60
C VAL A 360 -8.50 -16.13 7.46
N SER A 361 -7.38 -16.73 7.09
CA SER A 361 -6.67 -16.40 5.87
C SER A 361 -7.62 -16.67 4.71
N ASN A 362 -8.26 -15.63 4.18
CA ASN A 362 -9.29 -15.76 3.16
C ASN A 362 -8.78 -15.08 1.90
N GLY A 363 -8.75 -15.87 0.83
CA GLY A 363 -8.23 -15.45 -0.46
C GLY A 363 -7.03 -16.27 -0.89
N PRO A 364 -6.85 -16.44 -2.21
CA PRO A 364 -5.69 -17.14 -2.72
C PRO A 364 -4.43 -16.26 -2.59
N GLU A 365 -3.29 -16.94 -2.65
CA GLU A 365 -2.02 -16.30 -2.98
C GLU A 365 -2.15 -15.61 -4.35
N THR A 366 -1.54 -14.42 -4.49
CA THR A 366 -1.63 -13.67 -5.74
C THR A 366 -0.83 -14.38 -6.83
N ARG A 367 -1.52 -14.90 -7.85
CA ARG A 367 -0.92 -15.56 -8.99
C ARG A 367 -1.51 -15.04 -10.29
N VAL A 368 -0.66 -14.78 -11.29
CA VAL A 368 -1.09 -14.39 -12.63
C VAL A 368 -0.55 -15.43 -13.60
N GLY A 369 -1.43 -16.06 -14.37
CA GLY A 369 -1.08 -17.06 -15.38
C GLY A 369 -0.47 -16.42 -16.63
N ASP A 370 -0.30 -17.25 -17.66
CA ASP A 370 0.43 -16.86 -18.88
C ASP A 370 -0.44 -16.00 -19.81
N ASP A 371 0.22 -15.18 -20.64
CA ASP A 371 -0.40 -14.35 -21.68
C ASP A 371 -1.52 -13.43 -21.16
N VAL A 372 -1.36 -12.89 -19.95
CA VAL A 372 -2.34 -12.00 -19.33
C VAL A 372 -2.07 -10.53 -19.67
N GLY A 373 -3.11 -9.80 -20.05
CA GLY A 373 -3.06 -8.35 -20.23
C GLY A 373 -3.60 -7.59 -19.02
N LEU A 374 -2.77 -6.80 -18.33
CA LEU A 374 -3.20 -5.93 -17.24
C LEU A 374 -3.28 -4.48 -17.72
N GLY A 375 -4.50 -3.94 -17.77
CA GLY A 375 -4.76 -2.58 -18.24
C GLY A 375 -4.24 -1.48 -17.31
N PRO A 376 -4.17 -0.23 -17.78
CA PRO A 376 -3.71 0.90 -16.96
C PRO A 376 -4.42 0.98 -15.60
N ASN A 377 -3.70 1.23 -14.51
CA ASN A 377 -4.26 1.33 -13.15
C ASN A 377 -4.99 0.06 -12.65
N ALA A 378 -4.77 -1.10 -13.26
CA ALA A 378 -5.32 -2.35 -12.75
C ALA A 378 -4.65 -2.74 -11.41
N LEU A 379 -5.44 -3.34 -10.52
CA LEU A 379 -5.02 -3.80 -9.20
C LEU A 379 -5.29 -5.30 -9.07
N ILE A 380 -4.25 -6.10 -8.83
CA ILE A 380 -4.38 -7.52 -8.49
C ILE A 380 -3.95 -7.70 -7.04
N TYR A 381 -4.84 -8.20 -6.18
CA TYR A 381 -4.54 -8.35 -4.76
C TYR A 381 -5.25 -9.57 -4.17
N SER A 382 -4.52 -10.51 -3.56
CA SER A 382 -5.05 -11.80 -3.09
C SER A 382 -5.92 -12.48 -4.16
N ALA A 383 -5.37 -12.66 -5.37
CA ALA A 383 -6.15 -13.12 -6.52
C ALA A 383 -5.38 -14.05 -7.47
N VAL A 384 -6.09 -15.01 -8.07
CA VAL A 384 -5.57 -15.88 -9.13
C VAL A 384 -6.20 -15.49 -10.46
N ILE A 385 -5.37 -15.12 -11.43
CA ILE A 385 -5.77 -14.81 -12.80
C ILE A 385 -5.35 -15.95 -13.70
N GLY A 386 -6.31 -16.67 -14.31
CA GLY A 386 -5.99 -17.74 -15.25
C GLY A 386 -5.43 -17.23 -16.59
N ASP A 387 -4.76 -18.11 -17.32
CA ASP A 387 -4.05 -17.78 -18.56
C ASP A 387 -4.94 -17.12 -19.62
N ASN A 388 -4.33 -16.38 -20.56
CA ASN A 388 -5.00 -15.74 -21.68
C ASN A 388 -6.15 -14.79 -21.27
N SER A 389 -6.07 -14.25 -20.05
CA SER A 389 -7.07 -13.35 -19.48
C SER A 389 -6.67 -11.88 -19.65
N ALA A 390 -7.62 -10.98 -19.44
CA ALA A 390 -7.36 -9.55 -19.44
C ALA A 390 -8.13 -8.84 -18.32
N VAL A 391 -7.46 -7.90 -17.65
CA VAL A 391 -8.04 -7.03 -16.64
C VAL A 391 -8.05 -5.60 -17.16
N GLY A 392 -9.24 -5.03 -17.32
CA GLY A 392 -9.42 -3.71 -17.91
C GLY A 392 -8.82 -2.57 -17.08
N GLN A 393 -8.83 -1.37 -17.67
CA GLN A 393 -8.31 -0.17 -17.04
C GLN A 393 -9.06 0.15 -15.73
N LYS A 394 -8.31 0.54 -14.70
CA LYS A 394 -8.84 0.98 -13.40
C LYS A 394 -9.81 -0.06 -12.82
N SER A 395 -9.47 -1.33 -12.99
CA SER A 395 -10.21 -2.48 -12.46
C SER A 395 -9.41 -3.15 -11.36
N ALA A 396 -10.08 -3.90 -10.50
CA ALA A 396 -9.41 -4.72 -9.50
C ALA A 396 -9.91 -6.16 -9.55
N VAL A 397 -9.02 -7.10 -9.27
CA VAL A 397 -9.39 -8.47 -8.90
C VAL A 397 -8.87 -8.69 -7.49
N PHE A 398 -9.80 -8.94 -6.58
CA PHE A 398 -9.52 -9.00 -5.16
C PHE A 398 -10.17 -10.22 -4.52
N ASN A 399 -9.45 -10.97 -3.67
CA ASN A 399 -9.97 -12.14 -2.95
C ASN A 399 -10.72 -13.12 -3.89
N SER A 400 -10.15 -13.40 -5.06
CA SER A 400 -10.87 -14.07 -6.15
C SER A 400 -9.96 -14.91 -7.03
N THR A 401 -10.50 -16.02 -7.54
CA THR A 401 -9.92 -16.78 -8.64
C THR A 401 -10.77 -16.58 -9.89
N ILE A 402 -10.18 -16.08 -10.98
CA ILE A 402 -10.83 -16.00 -12.29
C ILE A 402 -10.26 -17.06 -13.24
N PRO A 403 -11.11 -17.77 -14.00
CA PRO A 403 -10.65 -18.84 -14.88
C PRO A 403 -9.89 -18.27 -16.09
N PRO A 404 -9.11 -19.11 -16.81
CA PRO A 404 -8.47 -18.72 -18.06
C PRO A 404 -9.44 -18.14 -19.08
N ARG A 405 -8.94 -17.30 -19.98
CA ARG A 405 -9.71 -16.63 -21.05
C ARG A 405 -10.84 -15.74 -20.52
N THR A 406 -10.64 -15.15 -19.35
CA THR A 406 -11.60 -14.21 -18.75
C THR A 406 -11.23 -12.78 -19.09
N HIS A 407 -12.21 -11.98 -19.49
CA HIS A 407 -12.04 -10.54 -19.67
C HIS A 407 -12.84 -9.76 -18.62
N ILE A 408 -12.13 -9.08 -17.72
CA ILE A 408 -12.72 -8.12 -16.78
C ILE A 408 -12.76 -6.76 -17.46
N ARG A 409 -13.97 -6.21 -17.66
CA ARG A 409 -14.14 -4.89 -18.26
C ARG A 409 -13.50 -3.78 -17.40
N SER A 410 -13.16 -2.65 -18.02
CA SER A 410 -12.64 -1.48 -17.32
C SER A 410 -13.59 -0.99 -16.22
N ARG A 411 -13.03 -0.37 -15.18
CA ARG A 411 -13.75 0.21 -14.03
C ARG A 411 -14.64 -0.80 -13.32
N THR A 412 -14.11 -2.01 -13.14
CA THR A 412 -14.80 -3.11 -12.48
C THR A 412 -13.92 -3.71 -11.40
N ILE A 413 -14.49 -3.84 -10.21
CA ILE A 413 -13.89 -4.61 -9.11
C ILE A 413 -14.58 -5.95 -9.11
N TYR A 414 -13.81 -7.01 -9.35
CA TYR A 414 -14.24 -8.40 -9.22
C TYR A 414 -13.72 -8.92 -7.87
N ALA A 415 -14.63 -9.21 -6.96
CA ALA A 415 -14.33 -9.60 -5.60
C ALA A 415 -15.13 -10.82 -5.13
N ASP A 416 -14.59 -11.50 -4.13
CA ASP A 416 -15.19 -12.67 -3.45
C ASP A 416 -15.66 -13.76 -4.43
N ASN A 417 -14.79 -14.14 -5.37
CA ASN A 417 -15.07 -15.11 -6.44
C ASN A 417 -16.30 -14.75 -7.29
N GLY A 418 -16.50 -13.46 -7.53
CA GLY A 418 -17.58 -12.95 -8.38
C GLY A 418 -18.90 -12.78 -7.66
N ASN A 419 -18.98 -13.09 -6.36
CA ASN A 419 -20.15 -12.73 -5.54
C ASN A 419 -20.30 -11.21 -5.42
N LEU A 420 -19.20 -10.47 -5.59
CA LEU A 420 -19.18 -9.02 -5.56
C LEU A 420 -18.57 -8.49 -6.86
N ILE A 421 -19.39 -7.86 -7.68
CA ILE A 421 -18.94 -7.14 -8.89
C ILE A 421 -19.37 -5.69 -8.75
N LEU A 422 -18.42 -4.79 -8.50
CA LEU A 422 -18.68 -3.38 -8.23
C LEU A 422 -18.12 -2.48 -9.34
N PRO A 423 -18.78 -1.37 -9.67
CA PRO A 423 -18.20 -0.35 -10.53
C PRO A 423 -17.18 0.50 -9.77
N VAL A 424 -16.20 1.05 -10.49
CA VAL A 424 -15.39 2.18 -10.02
C VAL A 424 -16.04 3.49 -10.47
N GLU A 425 -16.51 4.27 -9.51
CA GLU A 425 -17.50 5.34 -9.71
C GLU A 425 -16.93 6.65 -10.28
N TRP A 426 -15.59 6.81 -10.33
CA TRP A 426 -14.93 8.07 -10.70
C TRP A 426 -13.80 7.87 -11.71
#